data_AF-A0A1I0II85-F1
#
_entry.id   AF-A0A1I0II85-F1
#
_cell.length_a   1.000
_cell.length_b   1.000
_cell.length_c   1.000
_cell.angle_alpha   90.00
_cell.angle_beta   90.00
_cell.angle_gamma   90.00
#
_symmetry.space_group_name_H-M   'P 1'
#
loop_
_entity.id
_entity.type
_entity.pdbx_description
1 polymer ?
#
loop_
_entity_poly.entity_id
_entity_poly.type
_entity_poly.pdbx_seq_one_letter_code
_entity_poly.pdbx_strand_id
1 'polypeptide(L)'
;MLSPARVDAVIDLAYGALIILSIGLIATLDTRVGLAFGVGVFVSYVLHVVWKMARFDPDWMTKAVEETVEKQVEDVQTQVEQTVGETVEEQVEDVQTQVAQTVGETIEETVGETVEETVEQTVGETVEEQVEDVQTQVEAVNERVDRRPREDEVEEIIEESVEDESET
;
A
#
# COMPACT_ATOMS: atom_id res chain seq x y z
N MET A 1 -27.49 -32.52 23.26
CA MET A 1 -26.59 -33.39 22.48
C MET A 1 -25.74 -34.17 23.46
N LEU A 2 -25.90 -35.49 23.55
CA LEU A 2 -25.07 -36.32 24.44
C LEU A 2 -23.68 -36.44 23.79
N SER A 3 -22.61 -36.20 24.55
CA SER A 3 -21.26 -36.35 24.01
C SER A 3 -21.00 -37.83 23.66
N PRO A 4 -20.31 -38.13 22.54
CA PRO A 4 -20.02 -39.49 22.11
C PRO A 4 -19.38 -40.33 23.24
N ALA A 5 -18.46 -39.72 23.98
CA ALA A 5 -17.82 -40.35 25.14
C ALA A 5 -18.79 -40.76 26.27
N ARG A 6 -19.90 -40.03 26.47
CA ARG A 6 -20.91 -40.40 27.49
C ARG A 6 -21.77 -41.55 27.02
N VAL A 7 -22.11 -41.60 25.74
CA VAL A 7 -22.89 -42.70 25.15
C VAL A 7 -22.09 -44.00 25.24
N ASP A 8 -20.79 -43.94 24.92
CA ASP A 8 -19.88 -45.07 25.05
C ASP A 8 -19.79 -45.60 26.48
N ALA A 9 -19.57 -44.71 27.45
CA ALA A 9 -19.49 -45.10 28.86
C ALA A 9 -20.80 -45.73 29.38
N VAL A 10 -21.96 -45.24 28.92
CA VAL A 10 -23.27 -45.80 29.29
C VAL A 10 -23.47 -47.20 28.69
N ILE A 11 -23.05 -47.40 27.44
CA ILE A 11 -23.16 -48.70 26.77
C ILE A 11 -22.21 -49.72 27.41
N ASP A 12 -20.97 -49.34 27.69
CA ASP A 12 -20.00 -50.22 28.37
C ASP A 12 -20.47 -50.60 29.79
N LEU A 13 -21.05 -49.64 30.53
CA LEU A 13 -21.65 -49.89 31.84
C LEU A 13 -22.86 -50.84 31.75
N ALA A 14 -23.70 -50.69 30.72
CA ALA A 14 -24.83 -51.57 30.49
C ALA A 14 -24.37 -53.00 30.17
N TYR A 15 -23.37 -53.19 29.30
CA TYR A 15 -22.79 -54.51 29.03
C TYR A 15 -22.13 -55.11 30.28
N GLY A 16 -21.43 -54.31 31.09
CA GLY A 16 -20.89 -54.75 32.37
C GLY A 16 -21.98 -55.25 33.33
N ALA A 17 -23.09 -54.53 33.44
CA ALA A 17 -24.24 -54.95 34.23
C ALA A 17 -24.87 -56.25 33.69
N LEU A 18 -24.97 -56.40 32.37
CA LEU A 18 -25.47 -57.63 31.72
C LEU A 18 -24.55 -58.82 31.95
N ILE A 19 -23.23 -58.62 32.01
CA ILE A 19 -22.28 -59.68 32.35
C ILE A 19 -22.44 -60.12 33.81
N ILE A 20 -22.58 -59.17 34.74
CA ILE A 20 -22.85 -59.48 36.17
C ILE A 20 -24.17 -60.26 36.30
N LEU A 21 -25.21 -59.84 35.57
CA LEU A 21 -26.48 -60.55 35.50
C LEU A 21 -26.29 -61.98 34.97
N SER A 22 -25.50 -62.16 33.91
CA SER A 22 -25.16 -63.47 33.34
C SER A 22 -24.49 -64.38 34.38
N ILE A 23 -23.53 -63.86 35.15
CA ILE A 23 -22.85 -64.59 36.22
C ILE A 23 -23.84 -64.98 37.32
N GLY A 24 -24.74 -64.08 37.71
CA GLY A 24 -25.80 -64.35 38.68
C GLY A 24 -26.76 -65.45 38.23
N LEU A 25 -27.15 -65.47 36.95
CA LEU A 25 -27.97 -66.52 36.35
C LEU A 25 -27.26 -67.89 36.40
N ILE A 26 -25.96 -67.93 36.09
CA ILE A 26 -25.14 -69.15 36.17
C ILE A 26 -25.07 -69.68 37.61
N ALA A 27 -24.94 -68.77 38.59
CA ALA A 27 -24.74 -69.14 39.99
C ALA A 27 -26.02 -69.59 40.71
N THR A 28 -27.20 -69.18 40.24
CA THR A 28 -28.46 -69.37 41.00
C THR A 28 -29.55 -70.17 40.28
N LEU A 29 -29.56 -70.17 38.95
CA LEU A 29 -30.65 -70.78 38.16
C LEU A 29 -30.17 -72.01 37.40
N ASP A 30 -29.57 -71.81 36.22
CA ASP A 30 -29.10 -72.90 35.35
C ASP A 30 -27.90 -72.45 34.51
N THR A 31 -26.87 -73.30 34.47
CA THR A 31 -25.62 -73.00 33.77
C THR A 31 -25.80 -72.88 32.26
N ARG A 32 -26.69 -73.67 31.62
CA ARG A 32 -26.93 -73.56 30.18
C ARG A 32 -27.65 -72.25 29.83
N VAL A 33 -28.62 -71.85 30.65
CA VAL A 33 -29.35 -70.58 30.46
C VAL A 33 -28.40 -69.39 30.64
N GLY A 34 -27.62 -69.39 31.72
CA GLY A 34 -26.66 -68.31 31.99
C GLY A 34 -25.55 -68.23 30.93
N LEU A 35 -25.07 -69.37 30.42
CA LEU A 35 -24.06 -69.40 29.35
C LEU A 35 -24.62 -68.94 28.00
N ALA A 36 -25.83 -69.37 27.62
CA ALA A 36 -26.49 -68.90 26.39
C ALA A 36 -26.75 -67.39 26.41
N PHE A 37 -27.16 -66.86 27.57
CA PHE A 37 -27.33 -65.42 27.76
C PHE A 37 -25.99 -64.67 27.66
N GLY A 38 -24.96 -65.13 28.36
CA GLY A 38 -23.63 -64.51 28.32
C GLY A 38 -23.00 -64.49 26.94
N VAL A 39 -23.14 -65.58 26.17
CA VAL A 39 -22.67 -65.65 24.77
C VAL A 39 -23.44 -64.66 23.90
N GLY A 40 -24.77 -64.53 24.07
CA GLY A 40 -25.56 -63.55 23.33
C GLY A 40 -25.15 -62.10 23.61
N VAL A 41 -24.93 -61.77 24.88
CA VAL A 41 -24.43 -60.45 25.31
C VAL A 41 -23.05 -60.17 24.71
N PHE A 42 -22.17 -61.17 24.71
CA PHE A 42 -20.82 -61.06 24.12
C PHE A 42 -20.86 -60.83 22.60
N VAL A 43 -21.69 -61.56 21.86
CA VAL A 43 -21.86 -61.36 20.40
C VAL A 43 -22.40 -59.97 20.10
N SER A 44 -23.39 -59.50 20.88
CA SER A 44 -23.92 -58.14 20.76
C SER A 44 -22.84 -57.08 21.01
N TYR A 45 -22.00 -57.28 22.03
CA TYR A 45 -20.87 -56.39 22.33
C TYR A 45 -19.88 -56.33 21.17
N VAL A 46 -19.48 -57.48 20.62
CA VAL A 46 -18.56 -57.53 19.47
C VAL A 46 -19.14 -56.82 18.25
N LEU A 47 -20.41 -57.06 17.93
CA LEU A 47 -21.09 -56.39 16.81
C LEU A 47 -21.13 -54.87 17.03
N HIS A 48 -21.39 -54.42 18.24
CA HIS A 48 -21.39 -53.00 18.58
C HIS A 48 -19.99 -52.37 18.45
N VAL A 49 -18.95 -53.05 18.93
CA VAL A 49 -17.55 -52.58 18.83
C VAL A 49 -17.09 -52.52 17.37
N VAL A 50 -17.42 -53.52 16.56
CA VAL A 50 -17.10 -53.51 15.12
C VAL A 50 -17.85 -52.38 14.41
N TRP A 51 -19.14 -52.18 14.72
CA TRP A 51 -19.89 -51.05 14.19
C TRP A 51 -19.31 -49.70 14.62
N LYS A 52 -18.86 -49.59 15.87
CA LYS A 52 -18.17 -48.40 16.40
C LYS A 52 -16.84 -48.17 15.68
N MET A 53 -16.01 -49.20 15.51
CA MET A 53 -14.73 -49.11 14.80
C MET A 53 -14.93 -48.72 13.32
N ALA A 54 -15.92 -49.29 12.63
CA ALA A 54 -16.26 -48.92 11.26
C ALA A 54 -16.82 -47.50 11.14
N ARG A 55 -17.54 -47.00 12.16
CA ARG A 55 -17.97 -45.60 12.22
C ARG A 55 -16.82 -44.63 12.46
N PHE A 56 -15.72 -45.06 13.07
CA PHE A 56 -14.52 -44.26 13.30
C PHE A 56 -13.42 -44.57 12.28
N ASP A 57 -13.77 -44.93 11.04
CA ASP A 57 -12.77 -45.08 9.98
C ASP A 57 -11.91 -43.79 9.86
N PRO A 58 -10.58 -43.87 10.01
CA PRO A 58 -9.70 -42.69 9.96
C PRO A 58 -9.88 -41.87 8.69
N ASP A 59 -10.14 -42.54 7.57
CA ASP A 59 -10.20 -41.94 6.24
C ASP A 59 -11.38 -40.96 6.03
N TRP A 60 -12.51 -41.13 6.72
CA TRP A 60 -13.64 -40.21 6.52
C TRP A 60 -13.49 -38.94 7.37
N MET A 61 -12.88 -39.05 8.56
CA MET A 61 -12.58 -37.88 9.41
C MET A 61 -11.41 -37.09 8.85
N THR A 62 -10.38 -37.74 8.29
CA THR A 62 -9.28 -37.02 7.63
C THR A 62 -9.78 -36.28 6.40
N LYS A 63 -10.59 -36.92 5.54
CA LYS A 63 -11.16 -36.25 4.36
C LYS A 63 -12.05 -35.07 4.72
N ALA A 64 -12.93 -35.22 5.71
CA ALA A 64 -13.80 -34.11 6.12
C ALA A 64 -13.01 -32.93 6.71
N VAL A 65 -11.95 -33.21 7.48
CA VAL A 65 -11.05 -32.16 8.01
C VAL A 65 -10.23 -31.56 6.88
N GLU A 66 -9.70 -32.36 5.97
CA GLU A 66 -8.93 -31.92 4.81
C GLU A 66 -9.77 -30.98 3.94
N GLU A 67 -10.99 -31.37 3.56
CA GLU A 67 -11.91 -30.51 2.80
C GLU A 67 -12.25 -29.22 3.56
N THR A 68 -12.43 -29.29 4.87
CA THR A 68 -12.75 -28.11 5.70
C THR A 68 -11.55 -27.17 5.86
N VAL A 69 -10.34 -27.72 5.93
CA VAL A 69 -9.09 -26.94 6.02
C VAL A 69 -8.75 -26.34 4.67
N GLU A 70 -8.84 -27.10 3.59
CA GLU A 70 -8.61 -26.63 2.22
C GLU A 70 -9.52 -25.45 1.91
N LYS A 71 -10.82 -25.58 2.20
CA LYS A 71 -11.78 -24.49 2.02
C LYS A 71 -11.49 -23.28 2.89
N GLN A 72 -11.12 -23.47 4.16
CA GLN A 72 -10.73 -22.35 5.02
C GLN A 72 -9.46 -21.65 4.54
N VAL A 73 -8.49 -22.39 4.02
CA VAL A 73 -7.25 -21.82 3.47
C VAL A 73 -7.55 -21.01 2.21
N GLU A 74 -8.41 -21.50 1.32
CA GLU A 74 -8.84 -20.78 0.12
C GLU A 74 -9.59 -19.48 0.49
N ASP A 75 -10.51 -19.53 1.45
CA ASP A 75 -11.24 -18.35 1.94
C ASP A 75 -10.28 -17.32 2.57
N VAL A 76 -9.31 -17.77 3.37
CA VAL A 76 -8.29 -16.90 3.98
C VAL A 76 -7.37 -16.30 2.92
N GLN A 77 -6.92 -17.08 1.93
CA GLN A 77 -6.06 -16.60 0.86
C GLN A 77 -6.76 -15.48 0.06
N THR A 78 -8.03 -15.70 -0.28
CA THR A 78 -8.85 -14.70 -1.00
C THR A 78 -9.02 -13.44 -0.16
N GLN A 79 -9.35 -13.57 1.13
CA GLN A 79 -9.50 -12.43 2.02
C GLN A 79 -8.20 -11.62 2.18
N VAL A 80 -7.07 -12.31 2.27
CA VAL A 80 -5.74 -11.68 2.35
C VAL A 80 -5.39 -10.97 1.05
N GLU A 81 -5.59 -11.59 -0.12
CA GLU A 81 -5.34 -10.95 -1.41
C GLU A 81 -6.17 -9.68 -1.60
N GLN A 82 -7.46 -9.70 -1.24
CA GLN A 82 -8.31 -8.53 -1.34
C GLN A 82 -7.92 -7.45 -0.33
N THR A 83 -7.77 -7.81 0.94
CA THR A 83 -7.50 -6.83 2.01
C THR A 83 -6.12 -6.20 1.84
N VAL A 84 -5.10 -7.03 1.58
CA VAL A 84 -3.74 -6.53 1.40
C VAL A 84 -3.60 -5.81 0.06
N GLY A 85 -4.23 -6.31 -1.01
CA GLY A 85 -4.24 -5.63 -2.30
C GLY A 85 -4.80 -4.21 -2.19
N GLU A 86 -6.00 -4.07 -1.64
CA GLU A 86 -6.69 -2.78 -1.52
C GLU A 86 -5.97 -1.83 -0.55
N THR A 87 -5.57 -2.31 0.63
CA THR A 87 -4.86 -1.47 1.62
C THR A 87 -3.45 -1.05 1.15
N VAL A 88 -2.77 -1.87 0.34
CA VAL A 88 -1.47 -1.48 -0.22
C VAL A 88 -1.66 -0.51 -1.38
N GLU A 89 -2.64 -0.71 -2.26
CA GLU A 89 -2.94 0.22 -3.35
C GLU A 89 -3.31 1.61 -2.81
N GLU A 90 -4.20 1.69 -1.83
CA GLU A 90 -4.61 2.97 -1.20
C GLU A 90 -3.42 3.68 -0.54
N GLN A 91 -2.62 2.96 0.26
CA GLN A 91 -1.44 3.56 0.88
C GLN A 91 -0.40 4.03 -0.14
N VAL A 92 -0.23 3.31 -1.25
CA VAL A 92 0.71 3.73 -2.32
C VAL A 92 0.19 4.98 -3.03
N GLU A 93 -1.11 5.09 -3.28
CA GLU A 93 -1.73 6.28 -3.89
C GLU A 93 -1.63 7.52 -2.97
N ASP A 94 -1.88 7.34 -1.67
CA ASP A 94 -1.73 8.40 -0.66
C ASP A 94 -0.28 8.90 -0.56
N VAL A 95 0.69 7.98 -0.53
CA VAL A 95 2.11 8.34 -0.51
C VAL A 95 2.49 9.05 -1.80
N GLN A 96 2.03 8.60 -2.95
CA GLN A 96 2.33 9.25 -4.23
C GLN A 96 1.78 10.68 -4.26
N THR A 97 0.57 10.90 -3.75
CA THR A 97 -0.04 12.23 -3.67
C THR A 97 0.69 13.14 -2.68
N GLN A 98 1.04 12.63 -1.50
CA GLN A 98 1.83 13.39 -0.52
C GLN A 98 3.20 13.79 -1.06
N VAL A 99 3.88 12.86 -1.76
CA VAL A 99 5.17 13.15 -2.41
C VAL A 99 4.98 14.19 -3.50
N ALA A 100 3.96 14.06 -4.35
CA ALA A 100 3.68 15.03 -5.42
C ALA A 100 3.42 16.44 -4.87
N GLN A 101 2.62 16.57 -3.80
CA GLN A 101 2.39 17.85 -3.15
C GLN A 101 3.64 18.39 -2.49
N THR A 102 4.29 17.60 -1.62
CA THR A 102 5.45 18.07 -0.85
C THR A 102 6.60 18.49 -1.78
N VAL A 103 6.89 17.68 -2.80
CA VAL A 103 7.95 17.98 -3.76
C VAL A 103 7.55 19.13 -4.67
N GLY A 104 6.30 19.18 -5.13
CA GLY A 104 5.79 20.30 -5.93
C GLY A 104 5.92 21.64 -5.20
N GLU A 105 5.44 21.69 -3.97
CA GLU A 105 5.44 22.89 -3.12
C GLU A 105 6.87 23.29 -2.72
N THR A 106 7.73 22.32 -2.36
CA THR A 106 9.15 22.61 -2.05
C THR A 106 9.90 23.15 -3.27
N ILE A 107 9.66 22.60 -4.46
CA ILE A 107 10.29 23.09 -5.68
C ILE A 107 9.77 24.48 -6.01
N GLU A 108 8.46 24.71 -5.94
CA GLU A 108 7.87 26.00 -6.25
C GLU A 108 8.37 27.10 -5.29
N GLU A 109 8.44 26.82 -3.99
CA GLU A 109 8.96 27.77 -3.00
C GLU A 109 10.47 27.94 -3.15
N THR A 110 11.26 26.87 -3.03
CA THR A 110 12.73 27.00 -2.98
C THR A 110 13.32 27.40 -4.33
N VAL A 111 12.90 26.76 -5.42
CA VAL A 111 13.46 27.07 -6.75
C VAL A 111 12.83 28.34 -7.30
N GLY A 112 11.53 28.57 -7.09
CA GLY A 112 10.89 29.82 -7.49
C GLY A 112 11.56 31.02 -6.84
N GLU A 113 11.69 31.02 -5.51
CA GLU A 113 12.30 32.13 -4.76
C GLU A 113 13.79 32.30 -5.10
N THR A 114 14.57 31.21 -5.15
CA THR A 114 16.00 31.29 -5.51
C THR A 114 16.19 31.84 -6.93
N VAL A 115 15.38 31.41 -7.89
CA VAL A 115 15.48 31.88 -9.28
C VAL A 115 15.03 33.34 -9.37
N GLU A 116 13.94 33.71 -8.71
CA GLU A 116 13.45 35.09 -8.71
C GLU A 116 14.49 36.03 -8.10
N GLU A 117 15.06 35.71 -6.95
CA GLU A 117 16.11 36.50 -6.29
C GLU A 117 17.39 36.58 -7.15
N THR A 118 17.83 35.45 -7.71
CA THR A 118 19.04 35.42 -8.56
C THR A 118 18.85 36.24 -9.84
N VAL A 119 17.66 36.15 -10.45
CA VAL A 119 17.32 36.91 -11.66
C VAL A 119 17.21 38.39 -11.33
N GLU A 120 16.52 38.76 -10.24
CA GLU A 120 16.35 40.15 -9.84
C GLU A 120 17.69 40.81 -9.52
N GLN A 121 18.59 40.14 -8.77
CA GLN A 121 19.93 40.66 -8.54
C GLN A 121 20.75 40.74 -9.82
N THR A 122 20.89 39.64 -10.56
CA THR A 122 21.81 39.59 -11.70
C THR A 122 21.35 40.51 -12.83
N VAL A 123 20.06 40.47 -13.15
CA VAL A 123 19.49 41.31 -14.23
C VAL A 123 19.35 42.74 -13.76
N GLY A 124 18.91 42.98 -12.52
CA GLY A 124 18.78 44.33 -11.96
C GLY A 124 20.12 45.07 -11.98
N GLU A 125 21.18 44.45 -11.45
CA GLU A 125 22.52 45.05 -11.37
C GLU A 125 23.12 45.27 -12.78
N THR A 126 22.98 44.28 -13.68
CA THR A 126 23.46 44.41 -15.07
C THR A 126 22.70 45.48 -15.87
N VAL A 127 21.40 45.67 -15.59
CA VAL A 127 20.60 46.70 -16.25
C VAL A 127 20.91 48.07 -15.68
N GLU A 128 21.08 48.21 -14.36
CA GLU A 128 21.51 49.48 -13.75
C GLU A 128 22.87 49.93 -14.28
N GLU A 129 23.88 49.04 -14.31
CA GLU A 129 25.21 49.36 -14.84
C GLU A 129 25.15 49.81 -16.31
N GLN A 130 24.41 49.08 -17.15
CA GLN A 130 24.22 49.48 -18.55
C GLN A 130 23.48 50.81 -18.71
N VAL A 131 22.50 51.11 -17.83
CA VAL A 131 21.76 52.38 -17.88
C VAL A 131 22.64 53.55 -17.44
N GLU A 132 23.50 53.38 -16.45
CA GLU A 132 24.49 54.39 -16.04
C GLU A 132 25.53 54.66 -17.15
N ASP A 133 26.03 53.59 -17.79
CA ASP A 133 26.93 53.69 -18.95
C ASP A 133 26.28 54.39 -20.15
N VAL A 134 24.99 54.13 -20.39
CA VAL A 134 24.23 54.83 -21.43
C VAL A 134 24.02 56.30 -21.07
N GLN A 135 23.70 56.63 -19.81
CA GLN A 135 23.54 58.01 -19.36
C GLN A 135 24.81 58.83 -19.54
N THR A 136 25.96 58.30 -19.13
CA THR A 136 27.26 58.98 -19.32
C THR A 136 27.59 59.17 -20.80
N GLN A 137 27.29 58.19 -21.65
CA GLN A 137 27.43 58.35 -23.10
C GLN A 137 26.48 59.42 -23.67
N VAL A 138 25.24 59.49 -23.18
CA VAL A 138 24.26 60.51 -23.61
C VAL A 138 24.70 61.91 -23.19
N GLU A 139 25.21 62.10 -21.98
CA GLU A 139 25.76 63.38 -21.53
C GLU A 139 26.95 63.82 -22.37
N ALA A 140 27.88 62.90 -22.67
CA ALA A 140 29.01 63.17 -23.55
C ALA A 140 28.57 63.54 -24.98
N VAL A 141 27.51 62.91 -25.49
CA VAL A 141 26.90 63.28 -26.78
C VAL A 141 26.24 64.66 -26.69
N ASN A 142 25.54 64.98 -25.60
CA ASN A 142 24.89 66.26 -25.42
C ASN A 142 25.90 67.41 -25.41
N GLU A 143 27.00 67.28 -24.67
CA GLU A 143 28.08 68.28 -24.66
C GLU A 143 28.72 68.45 -26.05
N ARG A 144 28.80 67.37 -26.84
CA ARG A 144 29.28 67.43 -28.22
C ARG A 144 28.30 68.14 -29.16
N VAL A 145 27.00 68.02 -28.91
CA VAL A 145 25.96 68.72 -29.67
C VAL A 145 25.97 70.22 -29.34
N ASP A 146 26.12 70.59 -28.07
CA ASP A 146 26.19 71.99 -27.64
C ASP A 146 27.40 72.75 -28.20
N ARG A 147 28.50 72.04 -28.53
CA ARG A 147 29.66 72.60 -29.24
C ARG A 147 29.53 72.66 -30.76
N ARG A 148 28.42 72.21 -31.35
CA ARG A 148 28.24 72.40 -32.80
C ARG A 148 28.09 73.90 -33.10
N PRO A 149 28.81 74.41 -34.11
CA PRO A 149 28.57 75.76 -34.60
C PRO A 149 27.12 75.87 -35.07
N ARG A 150 26.47 77.00 -34.76
CA ARG A 150 25.08 77.26 -35.19
C ARG A 150 25.05 77.44 -36.70
N GLU A 151 23.94 77.10 -37.34
CA GLU A 151 23.80 77.19 -38.81
C GLU A 151 24.18 78.59 -39.33
N ASP A 152 23.82 79.64 -38.59
CA ASP A 152 24.15 81.03 -38.93
C ASP A 152 25.67 81.33 -38.93
N GLU A 153 26.44 80.73 -38.01
CA GLU A 153 27.90 80.92 -37.90
C GLU A 153 28.63 80.06 -38.96
N VAL A 154 28.03 78.94 -39.35
CA VAL A 154 28.53 78.11 -40.46
C VAL A 154 28.29 78.82 -41.80
N GLU A 155 27.15 79.49 -41.99
CA GLU A 155 26.90 80.31 -43.19
C GLU A 155 27.90 81.47 -43.30
N GLU A 156 28.23 82.15 -42.19
CA GLU A 156 29.21 83.25 -42.19
C GLU A 156 30.63 82.78 -42.57
N ILE A 157 31.09 81.64 -42.05
CA ILE A 157 32.41 81.07 -42.42
C ILE A 157 32.44 80.63 -43.90
N ILE A 158 31.30 80.12 -44.41
CA ILE A 158 31.18 79.74 -45.82
C ILE A 158 31.20 80.99 -46.72
N GLU A 159 30.49 82.06 -46.34
CA GLU A 159 30.52 83.34 -47.07
C GLU A 159 31.92 83.97 -47.05
N GLU A 160 32.61 84.01 -45.90
CA GLU A 160 34.00 84.50 -45.78
C GLU A 160 34.96 83.68 -46.65
N SER A 161 34.83 82.34 -46.66
CA SER A 161 35.67 81.48 -47.50
C SER A 161 35.41 81.67 -48.99
N VAL A 162 34.16 81.95 -49.39
CA VAL A 162 33.79 82.23 -50.78
C VAL A 162 34.25 83.61 -51.22
N GLU A 163 34.31 84.59 -50.31
CA GLU A 163 34.90 85.91 -50.56
C GLU A 163 36.44 85.84 -50.68
N ASP A 164 37.13 85.09 -49.81
CA ASP A 164 38.60 84.91 -49.85
C ASP A 164 39.05 84.17 -51.13
N GLU A 165 38.28 83.18 -51.62
CA GLU A 165 38.52 82.56 -52.93
C GLU A 165 38.24 83.49 -54.13
N SER A 166 37.47 84.56 -53.96
CA SER A 166 37.17 85.53 -55.02
C SER A 166 38.21 86.65 -55.16
N GLU A 167 39.10 86.81 -54.16
CA GLU A 167 40.20 87.78 -54.13
C GLU A 167 41.58 87.19 -54.55
N THR A 168 41.64 85.92 -54.99
CA THR A 168 42.83 85.30 -55.63
C THR A 168 42.69 85.09 -57.14
#